data_AF-A0A6C0FJ86-F1
#
_entry.id   AF-A0A6C0FJ86-F1
#
_cell.length_a   1.000
_cell.length_b   1.000
_cell.length_c   1.000
_cell.angle_alpha   90.00
_cell.angle_beta   90.00
_cell.angle_gamma   90.00
#
_symmetry.space_group_name_H-M   'P 1'
#
loop_
_entity.id
_entity.type
_entity.pdbx_description
1 polymer ?
#
loop_
_entity_poly.entity_id
_entity_poly.type
_entity_poly.pdbx_seq_one_letter_code
_entity_poly.pdbx_strand_id
1 'polypeptide(L)'
;MSAQPPVASSGGTDGPDATDGPDAGVGGAAAGTSATPDHPAALHPEARATTFVRSAQRWLLAYPPSWRTRHGAELVDVLADLAEPSATRVDTRTAAGLVVGGLRTRWRTGPPPAARLAFWVFDTPPSARYGDWLRDTVAARRFRVMRWLRGCTPALLLLAVPGVRDDPRSVVALVAPGVALYGVLVLLTNGERTRRWMTQRFVASRGPEPGTRLPVVVLPRRRVAAVPSTVAALVVVGVGAVAWSVAGWLVPSVVTWVSCPTDGLPVVACAESVTMPRTSPTGWLVTLAASCVVGGLLALGAWRRLRRVLPSLPEQPWREVVPLVRTAPVGVAVVVAAIVASAVWEVVEIGVLTFSAVTAPVCVTTLPVLLVLLRAAHRTAHRPDMAAVDLWAVALRGRPPRIDEPQPGLV
;
A
#
# COMPACT_ATOMS: atom_id res chain seq x y z
N MET A 1 -0.89 6.28 -46.05
CA MET A 1 -2.06 7.16 -45.87
C MET A 1 -3.29 6.26 -45.90
N SER A 2 -3.80 5.89 -44.72
CA SER A 2 -4.97 5.00 -44.60
C SER A 2 -5.91 5.63 -43.59
N ALA A 3 -7.14 5.86 -44.04
CA ALA A 3 -8.18 6.62 -43.36
C ALA A 3 -8.74 5.87 -42.14
N GLN A 4 -8.95 6.60 -41.04
CA GLN A 4 -9.77 6.18 -39.90
C GLN A 4 -11.25 6.43 -40.21
N PRO A 5 -12.17 5.54 -39.81
CA PRO A 5 -13.60 5.81 -39.84
C PRO A 5 -14.05 6.63 -38.61
N PRO A 6 -15.16 7.39 -38.71
CA PRO A 6 -15.65 8.25 -37.65
C PRO A 6 -16.38 7.44 -36.56
N VAL A 7 -16.13 7.81 -35.30
CA VAL A 7 -16.84 7.30 -34.12
C VAL A 7 -18.10 8.15 -33.92
N ALA A 8 -19.26 7.51 -33.99
CA ALA A 8 -20.56 8.11 -33.69
C ALA A 8 -20.71 8.37 -32.19
N SER A 9 -21.19 9.57 -31.87
CA SER A 9 -21.55 10.01 -30.52
C SER A 9 -23.06 9.90 -30.35
N SER A 10 -23.49 9.06 -29.40
CA SER A 10 -24.82 9.05 -28.80
C SER A 10 -24.58 9.17 -27.29
N GLY A 11 -25.10 10.13 -26.53
CA GLY A 11 -26.41 10.75 -26.59
C GLY A 11 -27.31 10.03 -25.60
N GLY A 12 -27.48 10.58 -24.38
CA GLY A 12 -28.47 10.12 -23.41
C GLY A 12 -27.96 10.01 -21.96
N THR A 13 -28.21 11.02 -21.14
CA THR A 13 -28.31 10.88 -19.68
C THR A 13 -29.53 11.65 -19.21
N ASP A 14 -30.66 10.95 -19.12
CA ASP A 14 -31.81 11.34 -18.32
C ASP A 14 -31.49 11.03 -16.84
N GLY A 15 -31.52 12.06 -16.00
CA GLY A 15 -31.49 11.93 -14.55
C GLY A 15 -32.86 12.25 -13.98
N PRO A 16 -33.44 11.42 -13.09
CA PRO A 16 -34.71 11.77 -12.47
C PRO A 16 -34.53 12.66 -11.24
N ASP A 17 -35.41 13.65 -11.17
CA ASP A 17 -35.79 14.47 -10.03
C ASP A 17 -36.10 13.62 -8.79
N ALA A 18 -35.64 14.08 -7.63
CA ALA A 18 -36.16 13.67 -6.33
C ALA A 18 -35.97 14.82 -5.31
N THR A 19 -36.96 15.70 -5.26
CA THR A 19 -37.21 16.61 -4.12
C THR A 19 -38.67 16.45 -3.73
N ASP A 20 -38.90 16.08 -2.47
CA ASP A 20 -40.10 16.26 -1.62
C ASP A 20 -40.06 15.15 -0.56
N GLY A 21 -40.19 15.34 0.76
CA GLY A 21 -40.41 16.49 1.62
C GLY A 21 -40.25 16.02 3.08
N PRO A 22 -40.28 16.90 4.10
CA PRO A 22 -40.22 16.50 5.50
C PRO A 22 -41.62 16.55 6.14
N ASP A 23 -42.14 15.39 6.54
CA ASP A 23 -43.30 15.32 7.44
C ASP A 23 -42.88 14.96 8.86
N ALA A 24 -43.13 15.91 9.75
CA ALA A 24 -43.13 15.74 11.18
C ALA A 24 -44.46 15.09 11.61
N GLY A 25 -44.38 13.97 12.32
CA GLY A 25 -45.53 13.26 12.87
C GLY A 25 -45.23 12.76 14.27
N VAL A 26 -45.73 13.50 15.25
CA VAL A 26 -45.78 13.16 16.68
C VAL A 26 -46.83 12.06 16.91
N GLY A 27 -46.54 11.10 17.79
CA GLY A 27 -47.58 10.43 18.58
C GLY A 27 -47.41 8.92 18.74
N GLY A 28 -47.61 8.44 19.98
CA GLY A 28 -48.14 7.10 20.22
C GLY A 28 -47.23 6.15 20.98
N ALA A 29 -47.09 6.37 22.29
CA ALA A 29 -46.81 5.28 23.22
C ALA A 29 -48.02 4.35 23.29
N ALA A 30 -47.83 3.08 22.95
CA ALA A 30 -48.75 2.01 23.36
C ALA A 30 -47.95 0.71 23.52
N ALA A 31 -47.96 0.21 24.76
CA ALA A 31 -47.51 -1.11 25.12
C ALA A 31 -48.37 -2.16 24.39
N GLY A 32 -47.70 -3.15 23.78
CA GLY A 32 -48.35 -4.25 23.08
C GLY A 32 -47.39 -5.40 22.88
N THR A 33 -47.41 -6.32 23.84
CA THR A 33 -47.36 -7.78 23.64
C THR A 33 -46.26 -8.34 22.73
N SER A 34 -45.23 -8.88 23.39
CA SER A 34 -44.52 -10.13 23.05
C SER A 34 -45.07 -10.89 21.82
N ALA A 35 -44.51 -10.60 20.65
CA ALA A 35 -44.52 -11.48 19.49
C ALA A 35 -43.15 -12.18 19.41
N THR A 36 -43.12 -13.40 19.93
CA THR A 36 -42.07 -14.39 19.65
C THR A 36 -41.95 -14.57 18.13
N PRO A 37 -40.78 -14.37 17.49
CA PRO A 37 -40.63 -14.65 16.07
C PRO A 37 -40.45 -16.16 15.85
N ASP A 38 -41.50 -16.93 16.10
CA ASP A 38 -41.59 -18.35 15.74
C ASP A 38 -42.29 -18.49 14.38
N HIS A 39 -41.52 -18.41 13.30
CA HIS A 39 -41.48 -19.43 12.24
C HIS A 39 -40.75 -18.93 10.98
N PRO A 40 -39.58 -19.48 10.62
CA PRO A 40 -38.94 -19.27 9.31
C PRO A 40 -39.68 -19.96 8.14
N ALA A 41 -40.95 -20.34 8.30
CA ALA A 41 -41.66 -21.26 7.39
C ALA A 41 -42.13 -20.64 6.06
N ALA A 42 -42.04 -19.33 5.87
CA ALA A 42 -42.59 -18.66 4.68
C ALA A 42 -41.57 -17.82 3.90
N LEU A 43 -40.28 -18.20 3.88
CA LEU A 43 -39.42 -17.68 2.81
C LEU A 43 -39.94 -18.19 1.47
N HIS A 44 -40.22 -17.29 0.51
CA HIS A 44 -40.57 -17.67 -0.86
C HIS A 44 -39.52 -18.66 -1.43
N PRO A 45 -39.92 -19.63 -2.27
CA PRO A 45 -39.01 -20.65 -2.82
C PRO A 45 -37.73 -20.03 -3.44
N GLU A 46 -37.86 -18.89 -4.12
CA GLU A 46 -36.75 -18.14 -4.70
C GLU A 46 -35.77 -17.57 -3.65
N ALA A 47 -36.27 -17.10 -2.51
CA ALA A 47 -35.45 -16.61 -1.40
C ALA A 47 -34.64 -17.74 -0.74
N ARG A 48 -35.18 -18.97 -0.73
CA ARG A 48 -34.46 -20.15 -0.21
C ARG A 48 -33.37 -20.60 -1.18
N ALA A 49 -33.71 -20.71 -2.47
CA ALA A 49 -32.76 -21.05 -3.52
C ALA A 49 -31.55 -20.08 -3.52
N THR A 50 -31.81 -18.77 -3.41
CA THR A 50 -30.74 -17.76 -3.31
C THR A 50 -29.89 -17.89 -2.04
N THR A 51 -30.48 -18.29 -0.90
CA THR A 51 -29.74 -18.53 0.35
C THR A 51 -28.84 -19.78 0.26
N PHE A 52 -29.35 -20.85 -0.35
CA PHE A 52 -28.59 -22.07 -0.60
C PHE A 52 -27.41 -21.82 -1.53
N VAL A 53 -27.64 -21.13 -2.66
CA VAL A 53 -26.59 -20.73 -3.61
C VAL A 53 -25.50 -19.92 -2.92
N ARG A 54 -25.84 -18.96 -2.06
CA ARG A 54 -24.84 -18.20 -1.26
C ARG A 54 -24.06 -19.09 -0.31
N SER A 55 -24.71 -20.09 0.31
CA SER A 55 -24.04 -21.08 1.16
C SER A 55 -23.04 -21.93 0.37
N ALA A 56 -23.45 -22.48 -0.78
CA ALA A 56 -22.60 -23.26 -1.66
C ALA A 56 -21.40 -22.44 -2.16
N GLN A 57 -21.63 -21.23 -2.64
CA GLN A 57 -20.57 -20.30 -3.09
C GLN A 57 -19.55 -20.00 -1.99
N ARG A 58 -19.97 -19.92 -0.72
CA ARG A 58 -19.08 -19.73 0.43
C ARG A 58 -18.14 -20.91 0.61
N TRP A 59 -18.64 -22.14 0.54
CA TRP A 59 -17.80 -23.34 0.67
C TRP A 59 -16.88 -23.54 -0.53
N LEU A 60 -17.31 -23.12 -1.72
CA LEU A 60 -16.47 -23.16 -2.92
C LEU A 60 -15.24 -22.25 -2.82
N LEU A 61 -15.17 -21.28 -1.90
CA LEU A 61 -13.95 -20.49 -1.65
C LEU A 61 -12.73 -21.37 -1.31
N ALA A 62 -12.93 -22.61 -0.87
CA ALA A 62 -11.88 -23.60 -0.70
C ALA A 62 -11.18 -23.99 -2.02
N TYR A 63 -11.81 -23.81 -3.18
CA TYR A 63 -11.25 -24.07 -4.51
C TYR A 63 -10.45 -22.87 -5.06
N PRO A 64 -9.45 -23.11 -5.94
CA PRO A 64 -8.75 -22.02 -6.64
C PRO A 64 -9.71 -21.07 -7.37
N PRO A 65 -9.46 -19.74 -7.38
CA PRO A 65 -10.28 -18.80 -8.16
C PRO A 65 -10.43 -19.18 -9.63
N SER A 66 -9.34 -19.52 -10.31
CA SER A 66 -9.37 -20.00 -11.71
C SER A 66 -10.28 -21.21 -11.92
N TRP A 67 -10.28 -22.16 -10.98
CA TRP A 67 -11.15 -23.34 -11.00
C TRP A 67 -12.62 -22.95 -10.83
N ARG A 68 -12.93 -22.07 -9.87
CA ARG A 68 -14.29 -21.59 -9.63
C ARG A 68 -14.88 -20.85 -10.82
N THR A 69 -14.08 -20.09 -11.55
CA THR A 69 -14.56 -19.39 -12.75
C THR A 69 -14.99 -20.36 -13.84
N ARG A 70 -14.36 -21.54 -13.94
CA ARG A 70 -14.69 -22.56 -14.95
C ARG A 70 -15.80 -23.50 -14.52
N HIS A 71 -15.74 -24.00 -13.29
CA HIS A 71 -16.60 -25.10 -12.82
C HIS A 71 -17.51 -24.72 -11.65
N GLY A 72 -17.42 -23.48 -11.16
CA GLY A 72 -18.12 -23.06 -9.95
C GLY A 72 -19.64 -22.99 -10.15
N ALA A 73 -20.11 -22.52 -11.30
CA ALA A 73 -21.55 -22.47 -11.60
C ALA A 73 -22.12 -23.89 -11.71
N GLU A 74 -21.51 -24.72 -12.57
CA GLU A 74 -21.87 -26.14 -12.74
C GLU A 74 -21.94 -26.89 -11.40
N LEU A 75 -20.95 -26.70 -10.52
CA LEU A 75 -20.96 -27.37 -9.22
C LEU A 75 -22.02 -26.81 -8.26
N VAL A 76 -22.35 -25.51 -8.33
CA VAL A 76 -23.47 -24.96 -7.54
C VAL A 76 -24.80 -25.54 -8.01
N ASP A 77 -24.99 -25.68 -9.32
CA ASP A 77 -26.22 -26.22 -9.91
C ASP A 77 -26.38 -27.70 -9.53
N VAL A 78 -25.32 -28.51 -9.66
CA VAL A 78 -25.32 -29.91 -9.18
C VAL A 78 -25.61 -30.00 -7.68
N LEU A 79 -25.07 -29.09 -6.87
CA LEU A 79 -25.38 -29.07 -5.44
C LEU A 79 -26.83 -28.67 -5.15
N ALA A 80 -27.43 -27.81 -5.97
CA ALA A 80 -28.83 -27.41 -5.84
C ALA A 80 -29.78 -28.53 -6.26
N ASP A 81 -29.45 -29.28 -7.32
CA ASP A 81 -30.23 -30.42 -7.79
C ASP A 81 -30.21 -31.60 -6.80
N LEU A 82 -29.09 -31.78 -6.09
CA LEU A 82 -28.94 -32.80 -5.06
C LEU A 82 -29.49 -32.38 -3.69
N ALA A 83 -29.81 -31.11 -3.50
CA ALA A 83 -30.32 -30.60 -2.23
C ALA A 83 -31.81 -30.90 -2.08
N GLU A 84 -32.24 -31.17 -0.85
CA GLU A 84 -33.67 -31.30 -0.56
C GLU A 84 -34.40 -29.99 -0.89
N PRO A 85 -35.65 -29.99 -1.40
CA PRO A 85 -36.36 -28.76 -1.78
C PRO A 85 -36.54 -27.74 -0.64
N SER A 86 -36.39 -28.19 0.60
CA SER A 86 -36.46 -27.38 1.83
C SER A 86 -35.09 -26.84 2.29
N ALA A 87 -33.98 -27.29 1.71
CA ALA A 87 -32.63 -26.97 2.17
C ALA A 87 -32.25 -25.52 1.85
N THR A 88 -31.89 -24.76 2.89
CA THR A 88 -31.43 -23.37 2.76
C THR A 88 -29.91 -23.23 2.84
N ARG A 89 -29.20 -24.29 3.24
CA ARG A 89 -27.74 -24.32 3.42
C ARG A 89 -27.18 -25.67 3.01
N VAL A 90 -25.90 -25.68 2.62
CA VAL A 90 -25.17 -26.93 2.37
C VAL A 90 -24.95 -27.66 3.70
N ASP A 91 -25.31 -28.94 3.75
CA ASP A 91 -25.07 -29.80 4.91
C ASP A 91 -23.58 -29.82 5.30
N THR A 92 -23.31 -29.97 6.61
CA THR A 92 -21.97 -29.95 7.18
C THR A 92 -21.05 -31.03 6.61
N ARG A 93 -21.56 -32.23 6.30
CA ARG A 93 -20.76 -33.31 5.70
C ARG A 93 -20.37 -32.98 4.27
N THR A 94 -21.32 -32.47 3.49
CA THR A 94 -21.08 -31.99 2.13
C THR A 94 -20.11 -30.80 2.13
N ALA A 95 -20.28 -29.86 3.05
CA ALA A 95 -19.38 -28.73 3.24
C ALA A 95 -17.94 -29.17 3.56
N ALA A 96 -17.76 -30.12 4.49
CA ALA A 96 -16.45 -30.71 4.78
C ALA A 96 -15.84 -31.39 3.55
N GLY A 97 -16.65 -32.14 2.79
CA GLY A 97 -16.25 -32.75 1.52
C GLY A 97 -15.79 -31.71 0.49
N LEU A 98 -16.50 -30.58 0.35
CA LEU A 98 -16.12 -29.47 -0.51
C LEU A 98 -14.82 -28.81 -0.07
N VAL A 99 -14.61 -28.64 1.23
CA VAL A 99 -13.36 -28.07 1.76
C VAL A 99 -12.18 -28.99 1.47
N VAL A 100 -12.30 -30.28 1.76
CA VAL A 100 -11.24 -31.27 1.49
C VAL A 100 -10.97 -31.38 -0.01
N GLY A 101 -12.03 -31.45 -0.83
CA GLY A 101 -11.94 -31.45 -2.30
C GLY A 101 -11.26 -30.20 -2.84
N GLY A 102 -11.61 -29.03 -2.32
CA GLY A 102 -11.00 -27.74 -2.69
C GLY A 102 -9.52 -27.66 -2.32
N LEU A 103 -9.16 -28.09 -1.10
CA LEU A 103 -7.77 -28.17 -0.66
C LEU A 103 -6.97 -29.15 -1.52
N ARG A 104 -7.50 -30.35 -1.78
CA ARG A 104 -6.84 -31.34 -2.65
C ARG A 104 -6.66 -30.82 -4.06
N THR A 105 -7.64 -30.08 -4.58
CA THR A 105 -7.55 -29.42 -5.89
C THR A 105 -6.45 -28.37 -5.89
N ARG A 106 -6.36 -27.49 -4.89
CA ARG A 106 -5.23 -26.53 -4.74
C ARG A 106 -3.87 -27.21 -4.68
N TRP A 107 -3.80 -28.38 -4.02
CA TRP A 107 -2.57 -29.15 -3.94
C TRP A 107 -2.17 -29.74 -5.29
N ARG A 108 -3.13 -30.31 -6.04
CA ARG A 108 -2.91 -30.94 -7.36
C ARG A 108 -2.63 -29.94 -8.49
N THR A 109 -3.31 -28.79 -8.48
CA THR A 109 -3.14 -27.77 -9.54
C THR A 109 -1.94 -26.85 -9.29
N GLY A 110 -1.39 -26.86 -8.08
CA GLY A 110 -0.20 -26.07 -7.74
C GLY A 110 1.12 -26.76 -8.09
N PRO A 111 2.22 -25.99 -8.17
CA PRO A 111 3.55 -26.54 -8.44
C PRO A 111 4.04 -27.46 -7.31
N PRO A 112 5.11 -28.25 -7.55
CA PRO A 112 5.75 -29.06 -6.53
C PRO A 112 6.17 -28.21 -5.31
N PRO A 113 6.24 -28.77 -4.09
CA PRO A 113 6.55 -28.01 -2.88
C PRO A 113 7.83 -27.19 -2.95
N ALA A 114 8.90 -27.74 -3.57
CA ALA A 114 10.17 -27.06 -3.75
C ALA A 114 10.04 -25.80 -4.64
N ALA A 115 9.27 -25.88 -5.73
CA ALA A 115 9.00 -24.73 -6.59
C ALA A 115 8.11 -23.68 -5.90
N ARG A 116 7.17 -24.11 -5.04
CA ARG A 116 6.41 -23.16 -4.18
C ARG A 116 7.36 -22.42 -3.25
N LEU A 117 8.24 -23.14 -2.56
CA LEU A 117 9.20 -22.55 -1.63
C LEU A 117 10.15 -21.60 -2.36
N ALA A 118 10.68 -22.00 -3.51
CA ALA A 118 11.55 -21.16 -4.33
C ALA A 118 10.85 -19.87 -4.77
N PHE A 119 9.57 -19.94 -5.14
CA PHE A 119 8.77 -18.76 -5.44
C PHE A 119 8.61 -17.85 -4.21
N TRP A 120 8.27 -18.41 -3.05
CA TRP A 120 8.05 -17.62 -1.84
C TRP A 120 9.33 -17.00 -1.27
N VAL A 121 10.47 -17.69 -1.33
CA VAL A 121 11.73 -17.24 -0.73
C VAL A 121 12.53 -16.39 -1.72
N PHE A 122 12.65 -16.83 -2.98
CA PHE A 122 13.57 -16.25 -3.97
C PHE A 122 12.88 -15.47 -5.10
N ASP A 123 11.55 -15.35 -5.10
CA ASP A 123 10.78 -14.79 -6.23
C ASP A 123 11.02 -15.55 -7.55
N THR A 124 11.44 -16.83 -7.49
CA THR A 124 11.67 -17.66 -8.67
C THR A 124 10.33 -18.17 -9.18
N PRO A 125 9.89 -17.78 -10.39
CA PRO A 125 8.56 -18.14 -10.86
C PRO A 125 8.51 -19.63 -11.25
N PRO A 126 7.45 -20.37 -10.87
CA PRO A 126 7.30 -21.78 -11.25
C PRO A 126 7.13 -21.93 -12.76
N SER A 127 7.30 -23.13 -13.34
CA SER A 127 7.18 -23.36 -14.78
C SER A 127 5.84 -22.88 -15.37
N ALA A 128 5.81 -22.61 -16.68
CA ALA A 128 4.65 -22.02 -17.38
C ALA A 128 3.34 -22.81 -17.16
N ARG A 129 3.42 -24.14 -17.06
CA ARG A 129 2.32 -25.06 -16.73
C ARG A 129 1.53 -24.64 -15.46
N TYR A 130 2.16 -23.92 -14.52
CA TYR A 130 1.54 -23.46 -13.27
C TYR A 130 1.12 -21.98 -13.33
N GLY A 131 0.91 -21.41 -14.51
CA GLY A 131 0.52 -20.02 -14.71
C GLY A 131 -0.77 -19.64 -13.99
N ASP A 132 -1.80 -20.50 -14.01
CA ASP A 132 -3.05 -20.30 -13.27
C ASP A 132 -2.83 -20.20 -11.76
N TRP A 133 -2.04 -21.13 -11.22
CA TRP A 133 -1.68 -21.11 -9.81
C TRP A 133 -0.96 -19.82 -9.43
N LEU A 134 -0.06 -19.34 -10.30
CA LEU A 134 0.68 -18.10 -10.06
C LEU A 134 -0.24 -16.88 -10.12
N ARG A 135 -1.15 -16.80 -11.10
CA ARG A 135 -2.16 -15.73 -11.19
C ARG A 135 -3.04 -15.67 -9.95
N ASP A 136 -3.55 -16.82 -9.52
CA ASP A 136 -4.38 -16.95 -8.32
C ASP A 136 -3.59 -16.58 -7.04
N THR A 137 -2.33 -17.00 -6.96
CA THR A 137 -1.46 -16.72 -5.80
C THR A 137 -1.15 -15.23 -5.70
N VAL A 138 -0.77 -14.59 -6.80
CA VAL A 138 -0.45 -13.15 -6.85
C VAL A 138 -1.69 -12.29 -6.59
N ALA A 139 -2.89 -12.75 -6.98
CA ALA A 139 -4.14 -12.07 -6.68
C ALA A 139 -4.56 -12.16 -5.20
N ALA A 140 -4.14 -13.21 -4.49
CA ALA A 140 -4.57 -13.48 -3.12
C ALA A 140 -4.08 -12.43 -2.10
N ARG A 141 -4.95 -12.09 -1.12
CA ARG A 141 -4.58 -11.19 0.00
C ARG A 141 -3.39 -11.71 0.80
N ARG A 142 -3.32 -13.03 1.02
CA ARG A 142 -2.22 -13.70 1.74
C ARG A 142 -0.85 -13.40 1.12
N PHE A 143 -0.77 -13.33 -0.20
CA PHE A 143 0.49 -13.04 -0.89
C PHE A 143 1.03 -11.65 -0.56
N ARG A 144 0.14 -10.66 -0.43
CA ARG A 144 0.52 -9.30 0.02
C ARG A 144 1.10 -9.30 1.42
N VAL A 145 0.45 -10.01 2.35
CA VAL A 145 0.90 -10.13 3.74
C VAL A 145 2.25 -10.86 3.83
N MET A 146 2.42 -11.96 3.11
CA MET A 146 3.66 -12.73 3.12
C MET A 146 4.83 -11.97 2.48
N ARG A 147 4.58 -11.23 1.39
CA ARG A 147 5.63 -10.38 0.82
C ARG A 147 5.99 -9.21 1.74
N TRP A 148 5.01 -8.64 2.42
CA TRP A 148 5.26 -7.64 3.45
C TRP A 148 6.19 -8.20 4.53
N LEU A 149 5.83 -9.35 5.11
CA LEU A 149 6.64 -10.04 6.12
C LEU A 149 8.08 -10.26 5.62
N ARG A 150 8.25 -10.75 4.39
CA ARG A 150 9.57 -11.00 3.79
C ARG A 150 10.38 -9.73 3.57
N GLY A 151 9.73 -8.63 3.17
CA GLY A 151 10.36 -7.33 3.02
C GLY A 151 10.80 -6.73 4.37
N CYS A 152 10.06 -7.01 5.45
CA CYS A 152 10.45 -6.63 6.81
C CYS A 152 11.58 -7.48 7.35
N THR A 153 11.66 -8.76 6.98
CA THR A 153 12.59 -9.73 7.60
C THR A 153 14.03 -9.23 7.69
N PRO A 154 14.67 -8.67 6.63
CA PRO A 154 16.04 -8.18 6.77
C PRO A 154 16.16 -6.97 7.69
N ALA A 155 15.19 -6.05 7.70
CA ALA A 155 15.19 -4.91 8.64
C ALA A 155 15.00 -5.40 10.09
N LEU A 156 14.08 -6.34 10.30
CA LEU A 156 13.88 -7.02 11.58
C LEU A 156 15.15 -7.71 12.08
N LEU A 157 15.83 -8.46 11.20
CA LEU A 157 17.07 -9.17 11.52
C LEU A 157 18.22 -8.19 11.82
N LEU A 158 18.41 -7.18 10.98
CA LEU A 158 19.49 -6.20 11.14
C LEU A 158 19.34 -5.36 12.42
N LEU A 159 18.10 -5.12 12.86
CA LEU A 159 17.79 -4.41 14.11
C LEU A 159 17.80 -5.33 15.34
N ALA A 160 17.59 -6.64 15.18
CA ALA A 160 17.65 -7.62 16.26
C ALA A 160 19.09 -8.00 16.65
N VAL A 161 20.06 -7.88 15.75
CA VAL A 161 21.45 -8.32 16.01
C VAL A 161 22.17 -7.47 17.08
N PRO A 162 22.04 -6.12 17.14
CA PRO A 162 22.74 -5.32 18.15
C PRO A 162 22.00 -5.23 19.49
N GLY A 163 20.68 -5.03 19.47
CA GLY A 163 19.94 -4.66 20.70
C GLY A 163 19.54 -5.81 21.62
N VAL A 164 19.70 -7.07 21.20
CA VAL A 164 19.36 -8.24 22.04
C VAL A 164 20.35 -8.45 23.18
N ARG A 165 21.54 -7.84 23.13
CA ARG A 165 22.56 -8.04 24.16
C ARG A 165 22.28 -7.30 25.47
N ASP A 166 21.70 -6.10 25.43
CA ASP A 166 21.72 -5.21 26.62
C ASP A 166 20.33 -4.86 27.18
N ASP A 167 19.26 -4.75 26.35
CA ASP A 167 17.88 -4.62 26.85
C ASP A 167 16.84 -4.96 25.76
N PRO A 168 16.05 -6.05 25.90
CA PRO A 168 15.02 -6.42 24.92
C PRO A 168 13.93 -5.35 24.72
N ARG A 169 13.71 -4.45 25.69
CA ARG A 169 12.74 -3.35 25.56
C ARG A 169 13.17 -2.33 24.50
N SER A 170 14.48 -2.09 24.37
CA SER A 170 15.06 -1.17 23.38
C SER A 170 14.87 -1.67 21.93
N VAL A 171 14.95 -2.99 21.71
CA VAL A 171 14.71 -3.61 20.40
C VAL A 171 13.25 -3.46 20.00
N VAL A 172 12.32 -3.79 20.90
CA VAL A 172 10.88 -3.68 20.60
C VAL A 172 10.51 -2.22 20.32
N ALA A 173 11.07 -1.27 21.08
CA ALA A 173 10.86 0.15 20.89
C ALA A 173 11.36 0.69 19.54
N LEU A 174 12.53 0.22 19.07
CA LEU A 174 13.12 0.66 17.80
C LEU A 174 12.46 -0.02 16.58
N VAL A 175 12.09 -1.28 16.74
CA VAL A 175 11.63 -2.16 15.65
C VAL A 175 10.13 -2.02 15.41
N ALA A 176 9.32 -1.92 16.47
CA ALA A 176 7.86 -1.88 16.35
C ALA A 176 7.35 -0.70 15.49
N PRO A 177 7.85 0.54 15.63
CA PRO A 177 7.41 1.66 14.80
C PRO A 177 7.83 1.49 13.34
N GLY A 178 9.06 1.02 13.08
CA GLY A 178 9.56 0.78 11.72
C GLY A 178 8.77 -0.31 10.99
N VAL A 179 8.46 -1.40 11.69
CA VAL A 179 7.65 -2.51 11.18
C VAL A 179 6.20 -2.09 10.99
N ALA A 180 5.61 -1.37 11.95
CA ALA A 180 4.25 -0.86 11.84
C ALA A 180 4.14 0.12 10.68
N LEU A 181 5.06 1.08 10.56
CA LEU A 181 5.12 2.07 9.49
C LEU A 181 5.27 1.40 8.12
N TYR A 182 6.20 0.45 7.98
CA TYR A 182 6.39 -0.29 6.74
C TYR A 182 5.19 -1.21 6.41
N GLY A 183 4.55 -1.81 7.43
CA GLY A 183 3.28 -2.55 7.34
C GLY A 183 2.16 -1.74 6.76
N VAL A 184 1.96 -0.57 7.35
CA VAL A 184 0.96 0.40 6.94
C VAL A 184 1.24 0.88 5.53
N LEU A 185 2.49 1.23 5.21
CA LEU A 185 2.86 1.67 3.87
C LEU A 185 2.60 0.57 2.83
N VAL A 186 3.02 -0.68 3.08
CA VAL A 186 2.86 -1.78 2.12
C VAL A 186 1.38 -2.16 1.95
N LEU A 187 0.61 -2.17 3.03
CA LEU A 187 -0.83 -2.47 2.98
C LEU A 187 -1.61 -1.38 2.23
N LEU A 188 -1.24 -0.11 2.39
CA LEU A 188 -2.04 1.02 1.90
C LEU A 188 -1.60 1.53 0.52
N THR A 189 -0.33 1.35 0.15
CA THR A 189 0.21 1.89 -1.11
C THR A 189 0.46 0.84 -2.19
N ASN A 190 0.59 -0.45 -1.83
CA ASN A 190 1.30 -1.39 -2.70
C ASN A 190 0.47 -2.55 -3.24
N GLY A 191 -0.79 -2.74 -2.83
CA GLY A 191 -1.59 -3.90 -3.25
C GLY A 191 -1.71 -4.04 -4.78
N GLU A 192 -2.15 -3.00 -5.46
CA GLU A 192 -2.29 -3.02 -6.92
C GLU A 192 -0.96 -2.90 -7.66
N ARG A 193 -0.06 -2.05 -7.18
CA ARG A 193 1.24 -1.83 -7.83
C ARG A 193 2.10 -3.09 -7.79
N THR A 194 2.13 -3.75 -6.63
CA THR A 194 2.84 -5.03 -6.43
C THR A 194 2.19 -6.14 -7.24
N ARG A 195 0.84 -6.20 -7.28
CA ARG A 195 0.10 -7.14 -8.13
C ARG A 195 0.47 -6.94 -9.60
N ARG A 196 0.36 -5.72 -10.13
CA ARG A 196 0.67 -5.41 -11.54
C ARG A 196 2.13 -5.68 -11.87
N TRP A 197 3.06 -5.23 -11.05
CA TRP A 197 4.49 -5.49 -11.27
C TRP A 197 4.78 -6.99 -11.33
N MET A 198 4.12 -7.81 -10.50
CA MET A 198 4.29 -9.27 -10.55
C MET A 198 3.54 -9.94 -11.69
N THR A 199 2.36 -9.45 -12.07
CA THR A 199 1.69 -9.90 -13.28
C THR A 199 2.56 -9.59 -14.51
N GLN A 200 3.14 -8.40 -14.60
CA GLN A 200 4.07 -8.05 -15.66
C GLN A 200 5.35 -8.91 -15.62
N ARG A 201 5.99 -8.99 -14.45
CA ARG A 201 7.27 -9.70 -14.27
C ARG A 201 7.17 -11.21 -14.49
N PHE A 202 6.04 -11.83 -14.19
CA PHE A 202 5.94 -13.29 -14.21
C PHE A 202 4.91 -13.86 -15.18
N VAL A 203 3.92 -13.07 -15.60
CA VAL A 203 2.88 -13.51 -16.53
C VAL A 203 3.14 -12.92 -17.92
N ALA A 204 3.42 -11.61 -18.03
CA ALA A 204 3.64 -10.98 -19.34
C ALA A 204 5.00 -11.35 -19.96
N SER A 205 6.04 -11.54 -19.14
CA SER A 205 7.39 -11.88 -19.64
C SER A 205 7.52 -13.28 -20.23
N ARG A 206 6.49 -14.14 -20.13
CA ARG A 206 6.54 -15.53 -20.59
C ARG A 206 6.05 -15.76 -22.01
N GLY A 207 5.56 -14.71 -22.67
CA GLY A 207 4.91 -14.82 -23.96
C GLY A 207 3.61 -15.63 -23.90
N PRO A 208 2.75 -15.53 -24.92
CA PRO A 208 1.65 -16.47 -25.06
C PRO A 208 2.21 -17.90 -25.18
N GLU A 209 1.54 -18.90 -24.58
CA GLU A 209 1.84 -20.29 -24.91
C GLU A 209 1.64 -20.47 -26.43
N PRO A 210 2.51 -21.25 -27.11
CA PRO A 210 2.37 -21.49 -28.54
C PRO A 210 0.96 -22.05 -28.82
N GLY A 211 0.12 -21.24 -29.47
CA GLY A 211 -1.28 -21.55 -29.78
C GLY A 211 -2.33 -20.61 -29.16
N THR A 212 -2.03 -19.89 -28.07
CA THR A 212 -2.96 -18.91 -27.49
C THR A 212 -2.65 -17.51 -28.01
N ARG A 213 -3.41 -17.03 -29.00
CA ARG A 213 -3.37 -15.63 -29.42
C ARG A 213 -4.07 -14.75 -28.38
N LEU A 214 -3.45 -14.51 -27.23
CA LEU A 214 -3.91 -13.47 -26.34
C LEU A 214 -3.61 -12.12 -27.00
N PRO A 215 -4.59 -11.23 -27.19
CA PRO A 215 -4.32 -9.89 -27.69
C PRO A 215 -3.41 -9.21 -26.67
N VAL A 216 -2.16 -8.94 -27.08
CA VAL A 216 -1.26 -8.09 -26.29
C VAL A 216 -1.85 -6.68 -26.37
N VAL A 217 -2.56 -6.28 -25.33
CA VAL A 217 -3.12 -4.93 -25.27
C VAL A 217 -2.04 -4.01 -24.76
N VAL A 218 -1.74 -2.99 -25.54
CA VAL A 218 -0.88 -1.90 -25.10
C VAL A 218 -1.63 -1.11 -24.03
N LEU A 219 -1.15 -1.16 -22.79
CA LEU A 219 -1.76 -0.42 -21.67
C LEU A 219 -0.96 0.86 -21.41
N PRO A 220 -1.64 2.01 -21.17
CA PRO A 220 -0.97 3.22 -20.74
C PRO A 220 -0.32 3.02 -19.37
N ARG A 221 0.82 3.68 -19.16
CA ARG A 221 1.55 3.63 -17.90
C ARG A 221 0.85 4.49 -16.86
N ARG A 222 0.35 3.84 -15.82
CA ARG A 222 -0.28 4.52 -14.68
C ARG A 222 0.74 5.26 -13.83
N ARG A 223 0.51 6.54 -13.60
CA ARG A 223 1.33 7.41 -12.72
C ARG A 223 0.45 8.10 -11.70
N VAL A 224 0.99 8.40 -10.52
CA VAL A 224 0.23 9.08 -9.46
C VAL A 224 0.19 10.58 -9.73
N ALA A 225 -1.00 11.17 -9.61
CA ALA A 225 -1.24 12.60 -9.75
C ALA A 225 -0.33 13.42 -8.83
N ALA A 226 0.25 14.48 -9.39
CA ALA A 226 1.21 15.35 -8.71
C ALA A 226 0.65 16.02 -7.44
N VAL A 227 -0.54 16.62 -7.51
CA VAL A 227 -1.12 17.39 -6.41
C VAL A 227 -1.38 16.54 -5.16
N PRO A 228 -2.24 15.49 -5.19
CA PRO A 228 -2.60 14.76 -3.98
C PRO A 228 -1.42 14.03 -3.34
N SER A 229 -0.45 13.57 -4.15
CA SER A 229 0.77 12.94 -3.63
C SER A 229 1.71 13.94 -2.97
N THR A 230 1.84 15.15 -3.52
CA THR A 230 2.68 16.20 -2.92
C THR A 230 2.04 16.75 -1.65
N VAL A 231 0.71 16.89 -1.60
CA VAL A 231 -0.02 17.22 -0.36
C VAL A 231 0.21 16.16 0.71
N ALA A 232 0.05 14.88 0.37
CA ALA A 232 0.31 13.78 1.31
C ALA A 232 1.75 13.80 1.84
N ALA A 233 2.74 14.01 0.95
CA ALA A 233 4.14 14.13 1.35
C ALA A 233 4.38 15.35 2.26
N LEU A 234 3.78 16.50 1.96
CA LEU A 234 3.89 17.71 2.76
C LEU A 234 3.28 17.52 4.16
N VAL A 235 2.14 16.85 4.29
CA VAL A 235 1.53 16.54 5.59
C VAL A 235 2.47 15.65 6.42
N VAL A 236 2.97 14.56 5.84
CA VAL A 236 3.88 13.63 6.54
C VAL A 236 5.17 14.32 6.97
N VAL A 237 5.81 15.04 6.05
CA VAL A 237 7.08 15.75 6.33
C VAL A 237 6.87 16.94 7.26
N GLY A 238 5.76 17.66 7.14
CA GLY A 238 5.41 18.77 8.03
C GLY A 238 5.19 18.31 9.46
N VAL A 239 4.41 17.24 9.67
CA VAL A 239 4.23 16.66 11.00
C VAL A 239 5.55 16.12 11.54
N GLY A 240 6.36 15.44 10.72
CA GLY A 240 7.69 14.98 11.10
C GLY A 240 8.62 16.12 11.54
N ALA A 241 8.63 17.23 10.78
CA ALA A 241 9.41 18.41 11.11
C ALA A 241 9.01 18.98 12.47
N VAL A 242 7.72 19.10 12.77
CA VAL A 242 7.25 19.62 14.07
C VAL A 242 7.49 18.62 15.20
N ALA A 243 6.98 17.40 15.07
CA ALA A 243 7.01 16.40 16.15
C ALA A 243 8.45 16.05 16.57
N TRP A 244 9.33 15.76 15.62
CA TRP A 244 10.73 15.44 15.93
C TRP A 244 11.57 16.66 16.31
N SER A 245 11.24 17.87 15.84
CA SER A 245 11.92 19.09 16.34
C SER A 245 11.59 19.36 17.80
N VAL A 246 10.32 19.18 18.19
CA VAL A 246 9.84 19.34 19.57
C VAL A 246 10.42 18.25 20.45
N ALA A 247 10.39 16.98 20.02
CA ALA A 247 11.04 15.89 20.76
C ALA A 247 12.53 16.17 20.94
N GLY A 248 13.24 16.51 19.86
CA GLY A 248 14.65 16.87 19.93
C GLY A 248 14.96 18.13 20.72
N TRP A 249 13.97 18.93 21.10
CA TRP A 249 14.12 20.03 22.06
C TRP A 249 13.92 19.56 23.51
N LEU A 250 12.89 18.76 23.76
CA LEU A 250 12.46 18.33 25.09
C LEU A 250 13.30 17.18 25.67
N VAL A 251 13.98 16.40 24.82
CA VAL A 251 14.71 15.22 25.28
C VAL A 251 15.88 15.62 26.20
N PRO A 252 15.96 15.04 27.41
CA PRO A 252 16.92 15.43 28.45
C PRO A 252 18.30 14.79 28.27
N SER A 253 18.42 13.72 27.48
CA SER A 253 19.66 12.96 27.31
C SER A 253 20.02 12.77 25.83
N VAL A 254 21.32 12.76 25.52
CA VAL A 254 21.84 12.57 24.16
C VAL A 254 22.74 11.35 24.10
N VAL A 255 22.69 10.59 23.01
CA VAL A 255 23.73 9.59 22.71
C VAL A 255 24.96 10.34 22.19
N THR A 256 26.08 10.16 22.84
CA THR A 256 27.38 10.57 22.30
C THR A 256 28.29 9.36 22.15
N TRP A 257 29.24 9.46 21.23
CA TRP A 257 30.28 8.45 21.05
C TRP A 257 31.52 8.92 21.78
N VAL A 258 31.97 8.14 22.76
CA VAL A 258 33.22 8.39 23.47
C VAL A 258 34.24 7.32 23.10
N SER A 259 35.49 7.75 22.96
CA SER A 259 36.60 6.83 22.75
C SER A 259 36.86 6.05 24.03
N CYS A 260 36.95 4.72 23.94
CA CYS A 260 37.27 3.89 25.10
C CYS A 260 38.68 4.25 25.61
N PRO A 261 38.91 4.33 26.94
CA PRO A 261 40.24 4.56 27.47
C PRO A 261 41.19 3.46 26.98
N THR A 262 42.29 3.87 26.35
CA THR A 262 43.32 2.96 25.85
C THR A 262 44.44 2.91 26.87
N ASP A 263 44.35 1.98 27.82
CA ASP A 263 45.42 1.73 28.80
C ASP A 263 46.62 1.08 28.10
N GLY A 264 47.42 1.88 27.40
CA GLY A 264 48.71 1.51 26.83
C GLY A 264 48.72 0.51 25.66
N LEU A 265 47.57 0.04 25.18
CA LEU A 265 47.48 -0.88 24.04
C LEU A 265 47.38 -0.15 22.70
N PRO A 266 48.04 -0.64 21.63
CA PRO A 266 47.99 -0.05 20.30
C PRO A 266 46.59 -0.21 19.67
N VAL A 267 45.80 0.85 19.81
CA VAL A 267 44.64 1.31 19.04
C VAL A 267 43.89 0.23 18.23
N VAL A 268 42.90 -0.39 18.86
CA VAL A 268 41.65 -0.71 18.18
C VAL A 268 40.73 0.47 18.44
N ALA A 269 40.21 1.12 17.39
CA ALA A 269 39.27 2.23 17.53
C ALA A 269 37.97 1.73 18.18
N CYS A 270 37.93 1.75 19.51
CA CYS A 270 36.76 1.42 20.30
C CYS A 270 35.98 2.71 20.53
N ALA A 271 34.74 2.73 20.02
CA ALA A 271 33.78 3.78 20.26
C ALA A 271 32.63 3.17 21.04
N GLU A 272 32.38 3.69 22.24
CA GLU A 272 31.24 3.31 23.05
C GLU A 272 30.17 4.39 22.97
N SER A 273 28.92 3.99 22.79
CA SER A 273 27.79 4.89 22.84
C SER A 273 27.39 5.12 24.30
N VAL A 274 27.58 6.33 24.81
CA VAL A 274 27.22 6.69 26.19
C VAL A 274 26.08 7.71 26.16
N THR A 275 25.12 7.53 27.08
CA THR A 275 24.03 8.48 27.31
C THR A 275 24.51 9.56 28.28
N MET A 276 24.47 10.82 27.85
CA MET A 276 24.87 11.95 28.70
C MET A 276 23.71 12.94 28.86
N PRO A 277 23.57 13.58 30.04
CA PRO A 277 22.61 14.65 30.22
C PRO A 277 22.94 15.81 29.28
N ARG A 278 21.90 16.38 28.67
CA ARG A 278 22.05 17.47 27.72
C ARG A 278 22.36 18.76 28.46
N THR A 279 23.54 19.32 28.21
CA THR A 279 24.01 20.55 28.87
C THR A 279 23.51 21.83 28.18
N SER A 280 23.14 21.78 26.90
CA SER A 280 22.62 22.94 26.17
C SER A 280 21.74 22.57 24.97
N PRO A 281 20.63 23.30 24.71
CA PRO A 281 19.83 23.12 23.50
C PRO A 281 20.43 23.80 22.27
N THR A 282 21.47 24.64 22.41
CA THR A 282 22.02 25.48 21.33
C THR A 282 22.47 24.67 20.12
N GLY A 283 23.12 23.52 20.33
CA GLY A 283 23.56 22.65 19.23
C GLY A 283 22.41 22.18 18.34
N TRP A 284 21.23 21.95 18.92
CA TRP A 284 20.04 21.55 18.17
C TRP A 284 19.46 22.69 17.33
N LEU A 285 19.40 23.90 17.90
CA LEU A 285 18.97 25.08 17.15
C LEU A 285 19.88 25.37 15.96
N VAL A 286 21.20 25.23 16.16
CA VAL A 286 22.18 25.39 15.07
C VAL A 286 21.93 24.38 13.96
N THR A 287 21.69 23.10 14.30
CA THR A 287 21.38 22.05 13.33
C THR A 287 20.09 22.33 12.56
N LEU A 288 19.02 22.75 13.25
CA LEU A 288 17.75 23.10 12.60
C LEU A 288 17.89 24.35 11.73
N ALA A 289 18.61 25.37 12.19
CA ALA A 289 18.88 26.58 11.41
C ALA A 289 19.69 26.27 10.14
N ALA A 290 20.76 25.48 10.25
CA ALA A 290 21.52 25.00 9.11
C ALA A 290 20.63 24.21 8.14
N SER A 291 19.76 23.35 8.66
CA SER A 291 18.79 22.58 7.87
C SER A 291 17.80 23.47 7.12
N CYS A 292 17.29 24.54 7.75
CA CYS A 292 16.45 25.53 7.10
C CYS A 292 17.17 26.24 5.94
N VAL A 293 18.43 26.66 6.15
CA VAL A 293 19.24 27.33 5.12
C VAL A 293 19.48 26.38 3.93
N VAL A 294 19.92 25.15 4.20
CA VAL A 294 20.14 24.13 3.18
C VAL A 294 18.84 23.85 2.41
N GLY A 295 17.72 23.67 3.11
CA GLY A 295 16.41 23.46 2.50
C GLY A 295 15.98 24.62 1.60
N GLY A 296 16.19 25.87 2.02
CA GLY A 296 15.91 27.07 1.23
C GLY A 296 16.73 27.12 -0.06
N LEU A 297 18.02 26.80 0.01
CA LEU A 297 18.90 26.74 -1.17
C LEU A 297 18.46 25.62 -2.14
N LEU A 298 18.11 24.44 -1.63
CA LEU A 298 17.56 23.35 -2.44
C LEU A 298 16.24 23.73 -3.11
N ALA A 299 15.35 24.40 -2.36
CA ALA A 299 14.06 24.86 -2.87
C ALA A 299 14.22 25.91 -3.98
N LEU A 300 15.15 26.85 -3.83
CA LEU A 300 15.49 27.82 -4.86
C LEU A 300 16.03 27.12 -6.13
N GLY A 301 16.91 26.14 -5.96
CA GLY A 301 17.42 25.32 -7.05
C GLY A 301 16.32 24.56 -7.79
N ALA A 302 15.44 23.88 -7.04
CA ALA A 302 14.28 23.17 -7.57
C ALA A 302 13.34 24.12 -8.32
N TRP A 303 13.03 25.29 -7.76
CA TRP A 303 12.18 26.31 -8.38
C TRP A 303 12.75 26.83 -9.71
N ARG A 304 14.06 27.13 -9.76
CA ARG A 304 14.74 27.54 -10.99
C ARG A 304 14.71 26.45 -12.06
N ARG A 305 14.83 25.18 -11.69
CA ARG A 305 14.74 24.04 -12.62
C ARG A 305 13.32 23.85 -13.12
N LEU A 306 12.34 23.83 -12.22
CA LEU A 306 10.92 23.70 -12.54
C LEU A 306 10.46 24.84 -13.46
N ARG A 307 10.77 26.09 -13.15
CA ARG A 307 10.42 27.25 -14.00
C ARG A 307 10.98 27.14 -15.42
N ARG A 308 12.20 26.62 -15.57
CA ARG A 308 12.84 26.47 -16.89
C ARG A 308 12.24 25.31 -17.70
N VAL A 309 11.93 24.19 -17.07
CA VAL A 309 11.58 22.93 -17.77
C VAL A 309 10.07 22.70 -17.90
N LEU A 310 9.25 23.17 -16.96
CA LEU A 310 7.79 22.97 -16.98
C LEU A 310 7.10 23.44 -18.27
N PRO A 311 7.44 24.62 -18.83
CA PRO A 311 6.83 25.08 -20.08
C PRO A 311 7.08 24.14 -21.26
N SER A 312 8.26 23.51 -21.31
CA SER A 312 8.75 22.68 -22.42
C SER A 312 8.56 21.17 -22.19
N LEU A 313 7.62 20.77 -21.34
CA LEU A 313 7.36 19.34 -21.11
C LEU A 313 6.72 18.69 -22.34
N PRO A 314 7.22 17.55 -22.82
CA PRO A 314 6.60 16.83 -23.91
C PRO A 314 5.25 16.24 -23.47
N GLU A 315 4.33 16.11 -24.42
CA GLU A 315 3.09 15.35 -24.23
C GLU A 315 3.39 13.87 -23.96
N GLN A 316 2.51 13.22 -23.18
CA GLN A 316 2.72 11.85 -22.69
C GLN A 316 1.55 10.95 -23.12
N PRO A 317 1.48 10.55 -24.40
CA PRO A 317 0.31 9.86 -24.96
C PRO A 317 0.05 8.49 -24.34
N TRP A 318 1.09 7.83 -23.83
CA TRP A 318 1.01 6.49 -23.23
C TRP A 318 0.90 6.52 -21.71
N ARG A 319 0.35 7.59 -21.15
CA ARG A 319 0.27 7.79 -19.70
C ARG A 319 -1.17 7.94 -19.24
N GLU A 320 -1.46 7.31 -18.12
CA GLU A 320 -2.70 7.52 -17.38
C GLU A 320 -2.34 8.07 -16.00
N VAL A 321 -2.72 9.32 -15.73
CA VAL A 321 -2.54 9.90 -14.39
C VAL A 321 -3.71 9.50 -13.52
N VAL A 322 -3.43 8.71 -12.50
CA VAL A 322 -4.41 8.15 -11.58
C VAL A 322 -4.37 8.96 -10.28
N PRO A 323 -5.52 9.29 -9.67
CA PRO A 323 -5.55 9.87 -8.34
C PRO A 323 -4.88 8.95 -7.32
N LEU A 324 -4.55 9.52 -6.16
CA LEU A 324 -4.11 8.72 -5.02
C LEU A 324 -5.21 7.71 -4.67
N VAL A 325 -4.84 6.47 -4.36
CA VAL A 325 -5.83 5.41 -4.04
C VAL A 325 -6.74 5.86 -2.89
N ARG A 326 -8.00 5.42 -2.89
CA ARG A 326 -8.99 5.82 -1.86
C ARG A 326 -8.53 5.52 -0.43
N THR A 327 -7.64 4.54 -0.24
CA THR A 327 -7.07 4.16 1.06
C THR A 327 -5.86 5.00 1.47
N ALA A 328 -5.38 5.91 0.62
CA ALA A 328 -4.18 6.68 0.89
C ALA A 328 -4.31 7.65 2.08
N PRO A 329 -5.45 8.33 2.33
CA PRO A 329 -5.61 9.15 3.53
C PRO A 329 -5.43 8.35 4.82
N VAL A 330 -5.94 7.12 4.86
CA VAL A 330 -5.71 6.19 5.99
C VAL A 330 -4.22 5.90 6.15
N GLY A 331 -3.50 5.72 5.03
CA GLY A 331 -2.04 5.54 5.06
C GLY A 331 -1.29 6.74 5.61
N VAL A 332 -1.65 7.94 5.17
CA VAL A 332 -1.08 9.18 5.68
C VAL A 332 -1.37 9.33 7.17
N ALA A 333 -2.61 9.10 7.61
CA ALA A 333 -2.99 9.21 9.01
C ALA A 333 -2.21 8.24 9.91
N VAL A 334 -2.04 6.99 9.49
CA VAL A 334 -1.29 6.02 10.29
C VAL A 334 0.21 6.31 10.29
N VAL A 335 0.79 6.79 9.18
CA VAL A 335 2.18 7.28 9.14
C VAL A 335 2.36 8.45 10.11
N VAL A 336 1.45 9.42 10.08
CA VAL A 336 1.45 10.58 10.98
C VAL A 336 1.35 10.15 12.44
N ALA A 337 0.45 9.21 12.77
CA ALA A 337 0.33 8.65 14.11
C ALA A 337 1.63 7.95 14.57
N ALA A 338 2.29 7.20 13.68
CA ALA A 338 3.56 6.57 13.99
C ALA A 338 4.69 7.58 14.22
N ILE A 339 4.74 8.66 13.44
CA ILE A 339 5.69 9.78 13.64
C ILE A 339 5.48 10.40 15.02
N VAL A 340 4.25 10.75 15.37
CA VAL A 340 3.91 11.36 16.66
C VAL A 340 4.23 10.41 17.81
N ALA A 341 3.84 9.13 17.70
CA ALA A 341 4.15 8.13 18.71
C ALA A 341 5.66 7.97 18.91
N SER A 342 6.46 7.96 17.83
CA SER A 342 7.92 7.89 17.91
C SER A 342 8.53 9.13 18.60
N ALA A 343 7.98 10.32 18.34
CA ALA A 343 8.44 11.55 18.99
C ALA A 343 8.10 11.56 20.49
N VAL A 344 6.87 11.17 20.86
CA VAL A 344 6.45 11.04 22.27
C VAL A 344 7.30 9.99 23.00
N TRP A 345 7.62 8.89 22.33
CA TRP A 345 8.46 7.84 22.90
C TRP A 345 9.84 8.35 23.34
N GLU A 346 10.50 9.18 22.54
CA GLU A 346 11.78 9.78 22.91
C GLU A 346 11.64 10.76 24.10
N VAL A 347 10.53 11.49 24.19
CA VAL A 347 10.31 12.47 25.26
C VAL A 347 10.08 11.81 26.64
N VAL A 348 9.45 10.63 26.68
CA VAL A 348 9.11 9.93 27.95
C VAL A 348 10.31 9.14 28.53
N GLU A 349 11.53 9.40 28.07
CA GLU A 349 12.78 8.75 28.51
C GLU A 349 12.82 7.21 28.33
N ILE A 350 11.90 6.64 27.56
CA ILE A 350 11.92 5.21 27.21
C ILE A 350 12.80 4.96 25.97
N GLY A 351 13.28 6.01 25.31
CA GLY A 351 14.18 5.94 24.17
C GLY A 351 15.28 6.99 24.24
N VAL A 352 16.43 6.69 23.64
CA VAL A 352 17.54 7.65 23.50
C VAL A 352 17.38 8.43 22.19
N LEU A 353 17.79 9.72 22.19
CA LEU A 353 17.74 10.67 21.06
C LEU A 353 18.50 10.17 19.81
N THR A 354 17.93 9.22 19.09
CA THR A 354 18.54 8.60 17.91
C THR A 354 17.74 8.91 16.66
N PHE A 355 16.41 8.92 16.76
CA PHE A 355 15.54 9.10 15.61
C PHE A 355 15.36 10.58 15.30
N SER A 356 14.93 11.40 16.27
CA SER A 356 14.67 12.82 16.02
C SER A 356 15.91 13.58 15.54
N ALA A 357 17.09 13.21 16.06
CA ALA A 357 18.37 13.85 15.71
C ALA A 357 18.67 13.82 14.20
N VAL A 358 18.21 12.77 13.50
CA VAL A 358 18.41 12.60 12.05
C VAL A 358 17.17 13.04 11.28
N THR A 359 15.99 12.65 11.75
CA THR A 359 14.75 12.82 10.97
C THR A 359 14.24 14.26 11.00
N ALA A 360 14.40 15.01 12.09
CA ALA A 360 13.95 16.41 12.11
C ALA A 360 14.74 17.29 11.12
N PRO A 361 16.10 17.25 11.06
CA PRO A 361 16.86 17.96 10.04
C PRO A 361 16.45 17.59 8.61
N VAL A 362 16.24 16.30 8.34
CA VAL A 362 15.78 15.83 7.02
C VAL A 362 14.38 16.37 6.70
N CYS A 363 13.45 16.37 7.65
CA CYS A 363 12.11 16.92 7.43
C CYS A 363 12.15 18.44 7.21
N VAL A 364 12.94 19.17 8.00
CA VAL A 364 13.09 20.63 7.88
C VAL A 364 13.75 21.03 6.55
N THR A 365 14.80 20.32 6.12
CA THR A 365 15.44 20.56 4.81
C THR A 365 14.50 20.28 3.63
N THR A 366 13.65 19.25 3.73
CA THR A 366 12.77 18.82 2.61
C THR A 366 11.47 19.60 2.49
N LEU A 367 10.95 20.17 3.58
CA LEU A 367 9.71 20.95 3.62
C LEU A 367 9.65 22.10 2.60
N PRO A 368 10.65 23.01 2.49
CA PRO A 368 10.60 24.10 1.51
C PRO A 368 10.61 23.59 0.05
N VAL A 369 11.28 22.46 -0.22
CA VAL A 369 11.28 21.82 -1.54
C VAL A 369 9.88 21.29 -1.89
N LEU A 370 9.19 20.66 -0.93
CA LEU A 370 7.82 20.19 -1.10
C LEU A 370 6.82 21.33 -1.33
N LEU A 371 6.98 22.48 -0.67
CA LEU A 371 6.17 23.66 -0.92
C LEU A 371 6.34 24.19 -2.35
N VAL A 372 7.58 24.22 -2.86
CA VAL A 372 7.86 24.58 -4.26
C VAL A 372 7.23 23.58 -5.23
N LEU A 373 7.34 22.28 -4.95
CA LEU A 373 6.71 21.22 -5.75
C LEU A 373 5.19 21.33 -5.75
N LEU A 374 4.57 21.62 -4.60
CA LEU A 374 3.12 21.78 -4.48
C LEU A 374 2.64 23.00 -5.28
N ARG A 375 3.34 24.12 -5.18
CA ARG A 375 3.06 25.32 -5.98
C ARG A 375 3.20 25.05 -7.48
N ALA A 376 4.22 24.30 -7.89
CA ALA A 376 4.39 23.88 -9.28
C ALA A 376 3.25 22.95 -9.73
N ALA A 377 2.89 21.97 -8.92
CA ALA A 377 1.80 21.02 -9.19
C ALA A 377 0.46 21.74 -9.40
N HIS A 378 0.12 22.70 -8.55
CA HIS A 378 -1.10 23.52 -8.70
C HIS A 378 -1.09 24.34 -9.99
N ARG A 379 0.04 24.95 -10.35
CA ARG A 379 0.16 25.71 -11.61
C ARG A 379 -0.02 24.84 -12.85
N THR A 380 0.31 23.56 -12.75
CA THR A 380 0.13 22.58 -13.82
C THR A 380 -1.12 21.72 -13.65
N ALA A 381 -2.05 22.06 -12.74
CA ALA A 381 -3.24 21.26 -12.49
C ALA A 381 -4.14 21.13 -13.74
N HIS A 382 -4.09 22.10 -14.65
CA HIS A 382 -4.78 22.04 -15.95
C HIS A 382 -4.19 21.03 -16.93
N ARG A 383 -2.98 20.51 -16.68
CA ARG A 383 -2.38 19.45 -17.50
C ARG A 383 -2.70 18.08 -16.89
N PRO A 384 -3.59 17.28 -17.51
CA PRO A 384 -4.00 15.99 -16.95
C PRO A 384 -2.84 14.99 -16.80
N ASP A 385 -1.76 15.17 -17.58
CA ASP A 385 -0.66 14.20 -17.67
C ASP A 385 0.46 14.40 -16.63
N MET A 386 0.30 15.36 -15.72
CA MET A 386 1.34 15.72 -14.76
C MET A 386 1.41 14.72 -13.59
N ALA A 387 2.44 13.88 -13.60
CA ALA A 387 2.70 12.95 -12.51
C ALA A 387 3.71 13.48 -11.50
N ALA A 388 3.56 13.03 -10.25
CA ALA A 388 4.44 13.40 -9.14
C ALA A 388 5.91 13.07 -9.40
N VAL A 389 6.17 11.93 -10.03
CA VAL A 389 7.53 11.45 -10.33
C VAL A 389 8.26 12.38 -11.29
N ASP A 390 7.55 13.03 -12.23
CA ASP A 390 8.19 13.94 -13.18
C ASP A 390 8.50 15.28 -12.53
N LEU A 391 7.61 15.80 -11.68
CA LEU A 391 7.92 16.99 -10.89
C LEU A 391 9.17 16.78 -10.04
N TRP A 392 9.27 15.64 -9.37
CA TRP A 392 10.47 15.26 -8.61
C TRP A 392 11.70 15.09 -9.50
N ALA A 393 11.58 14.41 -10.64
CA ALA A 393 12.69 14.22 -11.56
C ALA A 393 13.20 15.56 -12.12
N VAL A 394 12.30 16.48 -12.47
CA VAL A 394 12.63 17.83 -12.96
C VAL A 394 13.26 18.64 -11.84
N ALA A 395 12.71 18.62 -10.62
CA ALA A 395 13.28 19.33 -9.48
C ALA A 395 14.69 18.85 -9.14
N LEU A 396 14.94 17.53 -9.13
CA LEU A 396 16.21 16.94 -8.77
C LEU A 396 17.25 16.98 -9.89
N ARG A 397 16.85 16.71 -11.14
CA ARG A 397 17.78 16.52 -12.27
C ARG A 397 17.77 17.68 -13.27
N GLY A 398 16.74 18.54 -13.24
CA GLY A 398 16.62 19.65 -14.19
C GLY A 398 16.45 19.22 -15.66
N ARG A 399 16.01 17.98 -15.90
CA ARG A 399 15.80 17.43 -17.25
C ARG A 399 14.33 17.11 -17.46
N PRO A 400 13.79 17.27 -18.70
CA PRO A 400 12.44 16.84 -19.01
C PRO A 400 12.32 15.32 -18.79
N PRO A 401 11.13 14.84 -18.36
CA PRO A 401 10.88 13.41 -18.24
C PRO A 401 10.95 12.76 -19.63
N ARG A 402 11.41 11.51 -19.68
CA ARG A 402 11.34 10.70 -20.90
C ARG A 402 9.87 10.43 -21.23
N ILE A 403 9.56 10.35 -22.52
CA ILE A 403 8.24 9.90 -22.99
C ILE A 403 8.06 8.47 -22.51
N ASP A 404 6.95 8.20 -21.81
CA ASP A 404 6.62 6.86 -21.35
C ASP A 404 6.36 5.97 -22.58
N GLU A 405 7.05 4.83 -22.64
CA GLU A 405 6.83 3.83 -23.69
C GLU A 405 5.60 2.97 -23.36
N PRO A 406 4.87 2.52 -24.39
CA PRO A 406 3.74 1.60 -24.23
C PRO A 406 4.19 0.34 -23.49
N GLN A 407 3.42 -0.09 -22.48
CA GLN A 407 3.71 -1.33 -21.76
C GLN A 407 2.80 -2.45 -22.29
N PRO A 408 3.37 -3.64 -22.60
CA PRO A 408 2.55 -4.79 -22.91
C PRO A 408 1.74 -5.18 -21.67
N GLY A 409 0.43 -5.18 -21.83
CA GLY A 409 -0.55 -5.58 -20.84
C GLY A 409 -1.26 -6.86 -21.25
N LEU A 410 -1.64 -7.65 -20.26
CA LEU A 410 -2.61 -8.73 -20.40
C LEU A 410 -3.92 -8.18 -19.86
N VAL A 411 -4.95 -8.08 -20.71
CA VAL A 411 -6.32 -7.73 -20.33
C VAL A 411 -7.07 -8.99 -19.92
#